data_AF-A0A1Y3YU44-F1
#
_entry.id   AF-A0A1Y3YU44-F1
#
_cell.length_a   1.000
_cell.length_b   1.000
_cell.length_c   1.000
_cell.angle_alpha   90.00
_cell.angle_beta   90.00
_cell.angle_gamma   90.00
#
_symmetry.space_group_name_H-M   'P 1'
#
loop_
_entity.id
_entity.type
_entity.pdbx_description
1 polymer ?
#
loop_
_entity_poly.entity_id
_entity_poly.type
_entity_poly.pdbx_seq_one_letter_code
_entity_poly.pdbx_strand_id
1 'polypeptide(L)'
;MPNWCDTTYKCVGEPKEVKSLYKILKYIDKRKTTIIENGFGKWWLGNLVHKLDGDWNELRCRGEITGYGLDGNILTIYQSTAWCEQEGVREQIERTFPGIKVYYREEEPGCGVYYTNDSSGDYFPEQYYLDSYNDDSEYFRTVEEAAGYVSGIIGKDVEPDKNSIGEALEEYMDQQDDKDIWYSFHEFTIVE
;
A
#
# COMPACT_ATOMS: atom_id res chain seq x y z
N MET A 1 -19.60 -1.56 6.73
CA MET A 1 -18.41 -0.69 6.64
C MET A 1 -17.37 -1.44 5.84
N PRO A 2 -16.61 -0.78 4.96
CA PRO A 2 -15.47 -1.45 4.33
C PRO A 2 -14.39 -1.70 5.38
N ASN A 3 -13.58 -2.73 5.18
CA ASN A 3 -12.24 -2.73 5.74
C ASN A 3 -11.39 -1.78 4.90
N TRP A 4 -10.51 -1.02 5.55
CA TRP A 4 -9.65 -0.06 4.86
C TRP A 4 -8.32 -0.70 4.52
N CYS A 5 -7.97 -0.60 3.25
CA CYS A 5 -6.71 -1.06 2.71
C CYS A 5 -5.79 0.14 2.50
N ASP A 6 -4.57 0.05 3.01
CA ASP A 6 -3.51 0.98 2.67
C ASP A 6 -2.92 0.59 1.31
N THR A 7 -3.07 1.47 0.33
CA THR A 7 -2.61 1.22 -1.04
C THR A 7 -1.61 2.28 -1.43
N THR A 8 -0.39 1.88 -1.75
CA THR A 8 0.67 2.79 -2.21
C THR A 8 0.96 2.54 -3.67
N TYR A 9 0.94 3.60 -4.48
CA TYR A 9 1.44 3.58 -5.85
C TYR A 9 2.83 4.20 -5.94
N LYS A 10 3.70 3.60 -6.76
CA LYS A 10 4.94 4.18 -7.27
C LYS A 10 4.83 4.33 -8.78
N CYS A 11 4.65 5.55 -9.24
CA CYS A 11 4.56 5.90 -10.66
C CYS A 11 5.96 6.25 -11.18
N VAL A 12 6.46 5.45 -12.12
CA VAL A 12 7.85 5.51 -12.59
C VAL A 12 7.90 5.47 -14.11
N GLY A 13 8.75 6.29 -14.71
CA GLY A 13 8.87 6.32 -16.17
C GLY A 13 9.35 7.65 -16.73
N GLU A 14 8.76 8.12 -17.82
CA GLU A 14 9.20 9.33 -18.51
C GLU A 14 9.10 10.58 -17.59
N PRO A 15 10.20 11.34 -17.39
CA PRO A 15 10.22 12.40 -16.39
C PRO A 15 9.23 13.56 -16.58
N LYS A 16 8.87 13.92 -17.82
CA LYS A 16 7.87 14.97 -18.06
C LYS A 16 6.47 14.47 -17.76
N GLU A 17 6.17 13.22 -18.05
CA GLU A 17 4.89 12.59 -17.72
C GLU A 17 4.71 12.44 -16.20
N VAL A 18 5.72 11.92 -15.49
CA VAL A 18 5.69 11.83 -14.01
C VAL A 18 5.47 13.22 -13.38
N LYS A 19 6.18 14.24 -13.87
CA LYS A 19 5.98 15.63 -13.43
C LYS A 19 4.60 16.18 -13.78
N SER A 20 3.98 15.71 -14.85
CA SER A 20 2.63 16.12 -15.27
C SER A 20 1.57 15.52 -14.37
N LEU A 21 1.68 14.22 -14.03
CA LEU A 21 0.84 13.57 -13.02
C LEU A 21 0.98 14.25 -11.65
N TYR A 22 2.21 14.56 -11.24
CA TYR A 22 2.45 15.29 -9.99
C TYR A 22 1.80 16.69 -9.97
N LYS A 23 1.77 17.40 -11.10
CA LYS A 23 1.06 18.69 -11.22
C LYS A 23 -0.46 18.53 -11.08
N ILE A 24 -1.03 17.42 -11.54
CA ILE A 24 -2.45 17.11 -11.35
C ILE A 24 -2.75 16.94 -9.86
N LEU A 25 -1.93 16.18 -9.13
CA LEU A 25 -2.08 16.03 -7.67
C LEU A 25 -1.97 17.36 -6.93
N LYS A 26 -0.97 18.19 -7.30
CA LYS A 26 -0.84 19.56 -6.76
C LYS A 26 -2.05 20.45 -7.05
N TYR A 27 -2.68 20.27 -8.20
CA TYR A 27 -3.90 21.00 -8.53
C TYR A 27 -5.02 20.59 -7.58
N ILE A 28 -5.25 19.29 -7.39
CA ILE A 28 -6.25 18.75 -6.46
C ILE A 28 -5.98 19.26 -5.04
N ASP A 29 -4.74 19.20 -4.60
CA ASP A 29 -4.30 19.64 -3.26
C ASP A 29 -4.67 21.10 -2.97
N LYS A 30 -4.40 21.99 -3.93
CA LYS A 30 -4.68 23.43 -3.79
C LYS A 30 -6.16 23.77 -3.77
N ARG A 31 -7.05 22.84 -4.13
CA ARG A 31 -8.49 23.09 -4.08
C ARG A 31 -8.99 23.13 -2.64
N LYS A 32 -9.94 24.04 -2.41
CA LYS A 32 -10.71 24.11 -1.16
C LYS A 32 -11.89 23.13 -1.16
N THR A 33 -12.39 22.80 -2.34
CA THR A 33 -13.57 21.94 -2.54
C THR A 33 -13.26 20.82 -3.51
N THR A 34 -14.04 19.74 -3.41
CA THR A 34 -13.97 18.64 -4.35
C THR A 34 -14.22 19.08 -5.80
N ILE A 35 -13.74 18.28 -6.78
CA ILE A 35 -13.99 18.52 -8.19
C ILE A 35 -15.40 18.05 -8.54
N ILE A 36 -15.72 16.83 -8.14
CA ILE A 36 -17.04 16.20 -8.27
C ILE A 36 -17.60 15.95 -6.86
N GLU A 37 -18.90 16.18 -6.66
CA GLU A 37 -19.55 15.93 -5.38
C GLU A 37 -19.47 14.44 -5.00
N ASN A 38 -18.97 14.15 -3.79
CA ASN A 38 -18.75 12.78 -3.30
C ASN A 38 -18.56 12.76 -1.76
N GLY A 39 -18.49 11.57 -1.17
CA GLY A 39 -18.34 11.37 0.28
C GLY A 39 -16.91 11.41 0.85
N PHE A 40 -15.88 11.37 0.00
CA PHE A 40 -14.45 11.41 0.35
C PHE A 40 -13.86 12.83 0.27
N GLY A 41 -14.60 13.79 -0.30
CA GLY A 41 -14.12 15.16 -0.48
C GLY A 41 -13.12 15.29 -1.65
N LYS A 42 -12.17 16.24 -1.53
CA LYS A 42 -11.29 16.61 -2.65
C LYS A 42 -10.32 15.52 -3.05
N TRP A 43 -9.95 14.65 -2.12
CA TRP A 43 -8.96 13.60 -2.33
C TRP A 43 -9.51 12.28 -2.85
N TRP A 44 -10.81 12.22 -3.09
CA TRP A 44 -11.46 11.09 -3.73
C TRP A 44 -10.74 10.64 -5.01
N LEU A 45 -10.51 9.33 -5.18
CA LEU A 45 -9.87 8.77 -6.37
C LEU A 45 -10.61 9.11 -7.67
N GLY A 46 -11.93 9.27 -7.61
CA GLY A 46 -12.72 9.67 -8.79
C GLY A 46 -12.38 11.08 -9.29
N ASN A 47 -11.91 11.97 -8.41
CA ASN A 47 -11.40 13.28 -8.84
C ASN A 47 -10.08 13.15 -9.61
N LEU A 48 -9.20 12.21 -9.24
CA LEU A 48 -7.98 11.92 -10.00
C LEU A 48 -8.34 11.33 -11.37
N VAL A 49 -9.19 10.29 -11.40
CA VAL A 49 -9.67 9.69 -12.65
C VAL A 49 -10.27 10.73 -13.59
N HIS A 50 -11.16 11.59 -13.07
CA HIS A 50 -11.75 12.68 -13.84
C HIS A 50 -10.70 13.67 -14.37
N LYS A 51 -9.67 13.99 -13.58
CA LYS A 51 -8.57 14.88 -14.01
C LYS A 51 -7.66 14.26 -15.06
N LEU A 52 -7.66 12.95 -15.17
CA LEU A 52 -6.98 12.16 -16.20
C LEU A 52 -7.89 11.89 -17.42
N ASP A 53 -9.02 12.61 -17.53
CA ASP A 53 -10.04 12.43 -18.57
C ASP A 53 -10.64 11.01 -18.63
N GLY A 54 -10.63 10.30 -17.50
CA GLY A 54 -11.31 9.02 -17.31
C GLY A 54 -12.76 9.17 -16.82
N ASP A 55 -13.57 8.14 -17.08
CA ASP A 55 -14.93 8.05 -16.53
C ASP A 55 -14.91 7.34 -15.17
N TRP A 56 -15.11 8.11 -14.11
CA TRP A 56 -15.15 7.60 -12.74
C TRP A 56 -16.40 6.77 -12.44
N ASN A 57 -17.45 6.82 -13.28
CA ASN A 57 -18.66 5.99 -13.10
C ASN A 57 -18.43 4.53 -13.47
N GLU A 58 -17.50 4.28 -14.38
CA GLU A 58 -17.16 2.94 -14.89
C GLU A 58 -16.02 2.29 -14.09
N LEU A 59 -15.33 3.07 -13.23
CA LEU A 59 -14.19 2.61 -12.45
C LEU A 59 -14.52 2.56 -10.96
N ARG A 60 -13.93 1.60 -10.24
CA ARG A 60 -14.13 1.45 -8.80
C ARG A 60 -13.31 2.49 -8.03
N CYS A 61 -13.79 3.73 -7.94
CA CYS A 61 -13.05 4.81 -7.29
C CYS A 61 -13.28 4.87 -5.76
N ARG A 62 -13.38 3.75 -5.03
CA ARG A 62 -13.74 3.76 -3.60
C ARG A 62 -12.51 3.92 -2.72
N GLY A 63 -12.05 5.15 -2.59
CA GLY A 63 -10.96 5.51 -1.70
C GLY A 63 -10.57 6.97 -1.86
N GLU A 64 -9.57 7.37 -1.10
CA GLU A 64 -8.98 8.70 -1.18
C GLU A 64 -7.45 8.65 -1.19
N ILE A 65 -6.85 9.68 -1.76
CA ILE A 65 -5.41 9.94 -1.67
C ILE A 65 -5.12 10.57 -0.31
N THR A 66 -4.33 9.89 0.51
CA THR A 66 -3.96 10.35 1.86
C THR A 66 -2.66 11.15 1.86
N GLY A 67 -1.84 11.00 0.82
CA GLY A 67 -0.60 11.76 0.65
C GLY A 67 0.04 11.50 -0.70
N TYR A 68 1.02 12.33 -1.07
CA TYR A 68 1.82 12.13 -2.28
C TYR A 68 3.18 12.83 -2.17
N GLY A 69 4.20 12.24 -2.79
CA GLY A 69 5.57 12.75 -2.76
C GLY A 69 6.32 12.45 -4.05
N LEU A 70 7.15 13.38 -4.51
CA LEU A 70 8.01 13.18 -5.67
C LEU A 70 9.46 13.13 -5.18
N ASP A 71 10.08 11.96 -5.25
CA ASP A 71 11.50 11.77 -4.96
C ASP A 71 12.25 11.40 -6.25
N GLY A 72 13.21 12.24 -6.64
CA GLY A 72 13.86 12.16 -7.94
C GLY A 72 12.84 12.13 -9.09
N ASN A 73 12.64 10.95 -9.68
CA ASN A 73 11.71 10.69 -10.78
C ASN A 73 10.63 9.65 -10.44
N ILE A 74 10.44 9.36 -9.16
CA ILE A 74 9.44 8.41 -8.66
C ILE A 74 8.38 9.22 -7.93
N LEU A 75 7.14 9.17 -8.45
CA LEU A 75 6.00 9.76 -7.77
C LEU A 75 5.32 8.69 -6.93
N THR A 76 5.30 8.89 -5.62
CA THR A 76 4.58 8.04 -4.67
C THR A 76 3.22 8.65 -4.37
N ILE A 77 2.16 7.84 -4.41
CA ILE A 77 0.79 8.22 -4.05
C ILE A 77 0.29 7.24 -2.98
N TYR A 78 0.00 7.77 -1.79
CA TYR A 78 -0.56 7.00 -0.69
C TYR A 78 -2.08 7.11 -0.73
N GLN A 79 -2.77 6.00 -0.52
CA GLN A 79 -4.22 5.90 -0.64
C GLN A 79 -4.79 5.08 0.51
N SER A 80 -5.99 5.44 0.95
CA SER A 80 -6.83 4.58 1.77
C SER A 80 -8.03 4.15 0.93
N THR A 81 -8.14 2.85 0.69
CA THR A 81 -9.06 2.27 -0.28
C THR A 81 -9.98 1.25 0.37
N ALA A 82 -11.17 1.05 -0.19
CA ALA A 82 -12.09 0.05 0.32
C ALA A 82 -11.65 -1.35 -0.15
N TRP A 83 -11.31 -2.22 0.81
CA TRP A 83 -10.99 -3.65 0.70
C TRP A 83 -9.71 -4.04 -0.05
N CYS A 84 -9.31 -3.31 -1.07
CA CYS A 84 -8.16 -3.64 -1.92
C CYS A 84 -7.81 -2.44 -2.83
N GLU A 85 -6.78 -2.58 -3.65
CA GLU A 85 -6.47 -1.71 -4.78
C GLU A 85 -7.71 -1.52 -5.65
N GLN A 86 -7.86 -0.30 -6.16
CA GLN A 86 -9.05 0.15 -6.86
C GLN A 86 -8.87 -0.04 -8.37
N GLU A 87 -9.27 -1.22 -8.84
CA GLU A 87 -9.16 -1.65 -10.24
C GLU A 87 -9.55 -0.55 -11.24
N GLY A 88 -8.67 -0.29 -12.19
CA GLY A 88 -8.85 0.69 -13.26
C GLY A 88 -8.25 2.07 -12.98
N VAL A 89 -8.06 2.46 -11.71
CA VAL A 89 -7.44 3.76 -11.37
C VAL A 89 -5.99 3.80 -11.85
N ARG A 90 -5.26 2.71 -11.59
CA ARG A 90 -3.89 2.52 -12.05
C ARG A 90 -3.80 2.54 -13.58
N GLU A 91 -4.65 1.77 -14.26
CA GLU A 91 -4.70 1.68 -15.72
C GLU A 91 -5.06 3.02 -16.36
N GLN A 92 -5.89 3.83 -15.71
CA GLN A 92 -6.19 5.18 -16.19
C GLN A 92 -4.94 6.07 -16.16
N ILE A 93 -4.09 5.96 -15.14
CA ILE A 93 -2.82 6.68 -15.09
C ILE A 93 -1.92 6.24 -16.24
N GLU A 94 -1.69 4.94 -16.40
CA GLU A 94 -0.84 4.38 -17.46
C GLU A 94 -1.38 4.70 -18.86
N ARG A 95 -2.71 4.73 -19.06
CA ARG A 95 -3.33 5.14 -20.33
C ARG A 95 -3.12 6.62 -20.65
N THR A 96 -3.19 7.48 -19.64
CA THR A 96 -3.04 8.94 -19.80
C THR A 96 -1.57 9.31 -20.02
N PHE A 97 -0.67 8.54 -19.41
CA PHE A 97 0.77 8.73 -19.46
C PHE A 97 1.45 7.41 -19.85
N PRO A 98 1.51 7.07 -21.15
CA PRO A 98 2.01 5.78 -21.63
C PRO A 98 3.48 5.51 -21.31
N GLY A 99 4.25 6.55 -20.99
CA GLY A 99 5.61 6.44 -20.51
C GLY A 99 5.73 6.17 -19.02
N ILE A 100 4.62 6.09 -18.26
CA ILE A 100 4.58 5.73 -16.84
C ILE A 100 4.13 4.27 -16.69
N LYS A 101 4.87 3.49 -15.90
CA LYS A 101 4.41 2.27 -15.27
C LYS A 101 4.05 2.56 -13.82
N VAL A 102 2.94 2.01 -13.33
CA VAL A 102 2.55 2.14 -11.93
C VAL A 102 2.75 0.80 -11.23
N TYR A 103 3.63 0.81 -10.24
CA TYR A 103 3.78 -0.28 -9.29
C TYR A 103 2.93 -0.01 -8.07
N TYR A 104 2.38 -1.04 -7.44
CA TYR A 104 1.61 -0.89 -6.22
C TYR A 104 1.94 -1.92 -5.17
N ARG A 105 1.64 -1.56 -3.92
CA ARG A 105 1.54 -2.46 -2.78
C ARG A 105 0.24 -2.15 -2.05
N GLU A 106 -0.48 -3.18 -1.64
CA GLU A 106 -1.74 -3.06 -0.90
C GLU A 106 -1.73 -3.94 0.36
N GLU A 107 -2.29 -3.40 1.43
CA GLU A 107 -2.22 -3.94 2.78
C GLU A 107 -3.61 -3.79 3.45
N GLU A 108 -4.33 -4.90 3.68
CA GLU A 108 -5.61 -4.94 4.43
C GLU A 108 -5.56 -6.10 5.43
N PRO A 109 -5.17 -5.83 6.69
CA PRO A 109 -4.99 -6.87 7.70
C PRO A 109 -6.26 -7.67 8.00
N GLY A 110 -7.43 -7.03 7.97
CA GLY A 110 -8.72 -7.62 8.35
C GLY A 110 -9.23 -8.71 7.40
N CYS A 111 -8.67 -8.83 6.19
CA CYS A 111 -8.96 -9.91 5.24
C CYS A 111 -7.69 -10.57 4.68
N GLY A 112 -6.51 -10.26 5.22
CA GLY A 112 -5.24 -10.84 4.78
C GLY A 112 -4.86 -10.45 3.35
N VAL A 113 -5.16 -9.21 2.94
CA VAL A 113 -4.79 -8.68 1.62
C VAL A 113 -3.39 -8.11 1.70
N TYR A 114 -2.43 -8.78 1.09
CA TYR A 114 -1.04 -8.33 0.99
C TYR A 114 -0.54 -8.65 -0.42
N TYR A 115 -0.72 -7.70 -1.34
CA TYR A 115 -0.36 -7.89 -2.74
C TYR A 115 0.55 -6.78 -3.25
N THR A 116 1.37 -7.13 -4.23
CA THR A 116 2.14 -6.18 -5.02
C THR A 116 2.27 -6.65 -6.45
N ASN A 117 2.34 -5.74 -7.42
CA ASN A 117 2.71 -6.08 -8.79
C ASN A 117 4.19 -5.85 -9.10
N ASP A 118 5.00 -5.48 -8.10
CA ASP A 118 6.44 -5.30 -8.26
C ASP A 118 7.18 -6.63 -8.11
N SER A 119 7.14 -7.45 -9.15
CA SER A 119 7.83 -8.73 -9.20
C SER A 119 9.36 -8.62 -9.11
N SER A 120 9.92 -7.43 -9.38
CA SER A 120 11.36 -7.17 -9.31
C SER A 120 11.84 -6.82 -7.90
N GLY A 121 10.95 -6.25 -7.08
CA GLY A 121 11.31 -5.65 -5.79
C GLY A 121 12.09 -4.33 -5.94
N ASP A 122 12.16 -3.71 -7.12
CA ASP A 122 12.88 -2.46 -7.33
C ASP A 122 12.23 -1.27 -6.59
N TYR A 123 10.92 -1.35 -6.36
CA TYR A 123 10.08 -0.28 -5.82
C TYR A 123 9.47 -0.66 -4.47
N PHE A 124 9.13 -1.92 -4.26
CA PHE A 124 8.70 -2.49 -2.99
C PHE A 124 9.57 -3.72 -2.67
N PRO A 125 10.84 -3.50 -2.24
CA PRO A 125 11.77 -4.59 -2.01
C PRO A 125 11.41 -5.48 -0.83
N GLU A 126 10.58 -4.98 0.10
CA GLU A 126 10.16 -5.72 1.27
C GLU A 126 9.02 -6.69 0.93
N GLN A 127 9.30 -7.99 1.04
CA GLN A 127 8.38 -9.09 0.74
C GLN A 127 7.63 -9.59 1.98
N TYR A 128 8.06 -9.20 3.17
CA TYR A 128 7.47 -9.61 4.43
C TYR A 128 7.11 -8.39 5.27
N TYR A 129 6.06 -8.51 6.08
CA TYR A 129 5.60 -7.47 7.00
C TYR A 129 5.19 -8.11 8.31
N LEU A 130 5.73 -7.59 9.41
CA LEU A 130 5.20 -7.84 10.74
C LEU A 130 4.29 -6.67 11.09
N ASP A 131 3.01 -6.97 11.28
CA ASP A 131 2.04 -6.02 11.81
C ASP A 131 1.97 -6.16 13.32
N SER A 132 1.95 -5.04 14.03
CA SER A 132 1.77 -4.97 15.47
C SER A 132 0.98 -3.73 15.85
N TYR A 133 0.28 -3.80 16.99
CA TYR A 133 -0.30 -2.59 17.58
C TYR A 133 0.77 -1.70 18.23
N ASN A 134 1.93 -2.26 18.55
CA ASN A 134 3.07 -1.52 19.12
C ASN A 134 3.94 -0.91 18.01
N ASP A 135 4.94 -0.11 18.38
CA ASP A 135 5.95 0.45 17.46
C ASP A 135 6.91 -0.63 16.86
N ASP A 136 6.51 -1.90 16.88
CA ASP A 136 7.27 -3.06 16.39
C ASP A 136 6.90 -3.45 14.94
N SER A 137 5.95 -2.74 14.31
CA SER A 137 5.62 -2.99 12.91
C SER A 137 6.81 -2.71 12.01
N GLU A 138 7.18 -3.68 11.18
CA GLU A 138 8.41 -3.60 10.38
C GLU A 138 8.29 -4.40 9.07
N TYR A 139 8.95 -3.89 8.04
CA TYR A 139 9.02 -4.52 6.73
C TYR A 139 10.39 -5.19 6.52
N PHE A 140 10.38 -6.37 5.92
CA PHE A 140 11.60 -7.16 5.67
C PHE A 140 11.71 -7.59 4.22
N ARG A 141 12.93 -7.62 3.70
CA ARG A 141 13.21 -8.07 2.33
C ARG A 141 13.32 -9.58 2.25
N THR A 142 13.78 -10.19 3.34
CA THR A 142 14.03 -11.63 3.42
C THR A 142 13.37 -12.22 4.66
N VAL A 143 13.03 -13.51 4.59
CA VAL A 143 12.45 -14.23 5.72
C VAL A 143 13.47 -14.40 6.85
N GLU A 144 14.78 -14.41 6.55
CA GLU A 144 15.86 -14.44 7.52
C GLU A 144 15.93 -13.15 8.37
N GLU A 145 15.77 -11.98 7.74
CA GLU A 145 15.67 -10.70 8.45
C GLU A 145 14.46 -10.69 9.39
N ALA A 146 13.30 -11.16 8.90
CA ALA A 146 12.08 -11.25 9.68
C ALA A 146 12.24 -12.20 10.89
N ALA A 147 12.77 -13.40 10.67
CA ALA A 147 13.01 -14.38 11.74
C ALA A 147 13.99 -13.85 12.79
N GLY A 148 15.06 -13.17 12.37
CA GLY A 148 16.01 -12.54 13.28
C GLY A 148 15.36 -11.46 14.16
N TYR A 149 14.52 -10.62 13.56
CA TYR A 149 13.78 -9.58 14.28
C TYR A 149 12.79 -10.18 15.29
N VAL A 150 11.97 -11.15 14.84
CA VAL A 150 11.00 -11.83 15.71
C VAL A 150 11.69 -12.60 16.84
N SER A 151 12.83 -13.25 16.57
CA SER A 151 13.64 -13.91 17.61
C SER A 151 14.04 -12.94 18.73
N GLY A 152 14.31 -11.67 18.38
CA GLY A 152 14.59 -10.60 19.33
C GLY A 152 13.40 -10.20 20.20
N ILE A 153 12.18 -10.18 19.61
CA ILE A 153 10.94 -9.91 20.35
C ILE A 153 10.65 -11.03 21.35
N ILE A 154 10.70 -12.29 20.89
CA ILE A 154 10.23 -13.42 21.68
C ILE A 154 11.31 -14.04 22.59
N GLY A 155 12.59 -13.70 22.37
CA GLY A 155 13.71 -14.17 23.17
C GLY A 155 14.14 -15.62 22.92
N LYS A 156 13.77 -16.22 21.79
CA LYS A 156 14.19 -17.56 21.33
C LYS A 156 14.45 -17.57 19.83
N ASP A 157 15.31 -18.48 19.37
CA ASP A 157 15.59 -18.64 17.95
C ASP A 157 14.34 -19.11 17.19
N VAL A 158 14.07 -18.48 16.04
CA VAL A 158 12.97 -18.83 15.13
C VAL A 158 13.55 -19.27 13.79
N GLU A 159 13.02 -20.36 13.24
CA GLU A 159 13.38 -20.82 11.90
C GLU A 159 12.90 -19.81 10.85
N PRO A 160 13.71 -19.47 9.82
CA PRO A 160 13.35 -18.53 8.77
C PRO A 160 12.36 -19.15 7.76
N ASP A 161 11.16 -19.46 8.25
CA ASP A 161 10.00 -19.92 7.49
C ASP A 161 8.76 -19.16 7.97
N LYS A 162 7.87 -18.82 7.04
CA LYS A 162 6.66 -18.05 7.33
C LYS A 162 5.76 -18.71 8.37
N ASN A 163 5.55 -20.03 8.27
CA ASN A 163 4.69 -20.73 9.21
C ASN A 163 5.37 -20.81 10.57
N SER A 164 6.67 -21.10 10.61
CA SER A 164 7.43 -21.11 11.86
C SER A 164 7.44 -19.76 12.57
N ILE A 165 7.56 -18.65 11.84
CA ILE A 165 7.44 -17.30 12.40
C ILE A 165 6.03 -17.06 12.95
N GLY A 166 5.00 -17.41 12.18
CA GLY A 166 3.59 -17.27 12.60
C GLY A 166 3.29 -18.05 13.87
N GLU A 167 3.65 -19.33 13.92
CA GLU A 167 3.48 -20.20 15.09
C GLU A 167 4.24 -19.67 16.31
N ALA A 168 5.47 -19.18 16.12
CA ALA A 168 6.26 -18.63 17.22
C ALA A 168 5.63 -17.35 17.83
N LEU A 169 5.04 -16.49 16.99
CA LEU A 169 4.31 -15.31 17.43
C LEU A 169 3.01 -15.67 18.15
N GLU A 170 2.25 -16.64 17.62
CA GLU A 170 1.02 -17.15 18.27
C GLU A 170 1.33 -17.70 19.67
N GLU A 171 2.33 -18.56 19.80
CA GLU A 171 2.77 -19.10 21.09
C GLU A 171 3.22 -18.00 22.07
N TYR A 172 3.89 -16.96 21.56
CA TYR A 172 4.36 -15.84 22.37
C TYR A 172 3.18 -15.02 22.89
N MET A 173 2.19 -14.72 22.04
CA MET A 173 0.99 -13.98 22.40
C MET A 173 0.14 -14.73 23.43
N ASP A 174 -0.02 -16.06 23.27
CA ASP A 174 -0.76 -16.91 24.22
C ASP A 174 -0.17 -16.93 25.63
N GLN A 175 1.12 -16.60 25.77
CA GLN A 175 1.82 -16.53 27.05
C GLN A 175 1.73 -15.14 27.71
N GLN A 176 1.25 -14.12 27.01
CA GLN A 176 1.12 -12.78 27.56
C GLN A 176 -0.19 -12.63 28.35
N ASP A 177 -0.09 -12.01 29.52
CA ASP A 177 -1.27 -11.59 30.28
C ASP A 177 -1.95 -10.36 29.66
N ASP A 178 -1.19 -9.57 28.88
CA ASP A 178 -1.65 -8.37 28.22
C ASP A 178 -2.27 -8.68 26.85
N LYS A 179 -3.57 -8.41 26.73
CA LYS A 179 -4.35 -8.66 25.50
C LYS A 179 -4.14 -7.60 24.43
N ASP A 180 -3.46 -6.52 24.76
CA ASP A 180 -3.11 -5.47 23.81
C ASP A 180 -1.83 -5.84 23.02
N ILE A 181 -1.09 -6.88 23.46
CA ILE A 181 0.03 -7.45 22.71
C ILE A 181 -0.53 -8.33 21.59
N TRP A 182 -0.34 -7.86 20.36
CA TRP A 182 -0.72 -8.59 19.17
C TRP A 182 0.33 -8.41 18.07
N TYR A 183 0.54 -9.49 17.33
CA TYR A 183 1.41 -9.58 16.17
C TYR A 183 0.73 -10.39 15.07
N SER A 184 0.98 -10.02 13.82
CA SER A 184 0.58 -10.81 12.66
C SER A 184 1.64 -10.71 11.57
N PHE A 185 2.08 -11.87 11.08
CA PHE A 185 3.15 -11.95 10.10
C PHE A 185 2.60 -12.24 8.70
N HIS A 186 3.04 -11.45 7.73
CA HIS A 186 2.50 -11.46 6.38
C HIS A 186 3.62 -11.52 5.34
N GLU A 187 3.30 -12.14 4.22
CA GLU A 187 4.15 -12.21 3.03
C GLU A 187 3.35 -11.66 1.86
N PHE A 188 3.94 -10.72 1.13
CA PHE A 188 3.32 -10.12 -0.04
C PHE A 188 3.26 -11.11 -1.19
N THR A 189 2.07 -11.31 -1.73
CA THR A 189 1.88 -12.11 -2.95
C THR A 189 2.06 -11.23 -4.17
N ILE A 190 2.89 -11.68 -5.11
CA ILE A 190 3.13 -11.00 -6.38
C ILE A 190 1.97 -11.31 -7.34
N VAL A 191 1.38 -10.26 -7.93
CA VAL A 191 0.30 -10.35 -8.92
C VAL A 191 0.70 -9.65 -10.22
N GLU A 192 0.11 -10.04 -11.35
CA GLU A 192 0.39 -9.45 -12.67
C GLU A 192 -0.45 -8.20 -12.97
#